data_AF-A0A4Y8INA7-F1
#
_entry.id   AF-A0A4Y8INA7-F1
#
_cell.length_a   1.000
_cell.length_b   1.000
_cell.length_c   1.000
_cell.angle_alpha   90.00
_cell.angle_beta   90.00
_cell.angle_gamma   90.00
#
_symmetry.space_group_name_H-M   'P 1'
#
loop_
_entity.id
_entity.type
_entity.pdbx_description
1 polymer ?
#
loop_
_entity_poly.entity_id
_entity_poly.type
_entity_poly.pdbx_seq_one_letter_code
_entity_poly.pdbx_strand_id
1 'polypeptide(L)'
;MSRIPYYEQESFHFRPEVHVKTRIKEIANSSDIGAKIALGWEHKLEELLNEKYPVNHPVGKETFSLYGDFPSGIFEYALDIDGATMLIKEKQMTPTIFNPGDIIHAVDQGNVNTDPSKINPNHKNPVMIVKSQVLTDNQFYCINGNHRINEAFKCGANDIEVYAFEELDIVPIFYDQLSEAIYYLENDYQYLVEGKPLPKGFNLGAYIKK
;
A
#
# COMPACT_ATOMS: atom_id res chain seq x y z
N MET A 1 -15.27 7.96 -13.51
CA MET A 1 -15.77 8.01 -12.11
C MET A 1 -14.82 7.20 -11.27
N SER A 2 -14.43 7.70 -10.10
CA SER A 2 -13.53 6.97 -9.19
C SER A 2 -14.20 5.68 -8.71
N ARG A 3 -13.43 4.58 -8.61
CA ARG A 3 -13.89 3.30 -8.05
C ARG A 3 -13.79 3.25 -6.52
N ILE A 4 -13.23 4.30 -5.90
CA ILE A 4 -12.97 4.35 -4.46
C ILE A 4 -14.24 4.10 -3.61
N PRO A 5 -15.41 4.72 -3.89
CA PRO A 5 -16.60 4.43 -3.08
C PRO A 5 -17.06 2.97 -3.13
N TYR A 6 -16.82 2.29 -4.27
CA TYR A 6 -17.10 0.87 -4.40
C TYR A 6 -16.08 0.04 -3.60
N TYR A 7 -14.80 0.36 -3.70
CA TYR A 7 -13.74 -0.33 -2.94
C TYR A 7 -13.88 -0.15 -1.43
N GLU A 8 -14.19 1.06 -0.98
CA GLU A 8 -14.53 1.36 0.42
C GLU A 8 -15.68 0.50 0.92
N GLN A 9 -16.75 0.33 0.13
CA GLN A 9 -17.90 -0.47 0.54
C GLN A 9 -17.55 -1.97 0.59
N GLU A 10 -16.88 -2.48 -0.43
CA GLU A 10 -16.57 -3.90 -0.54
C GLU A 10 -15.50 -4.36 0.44
N SER A 11 -14.61 -3.46 0.89
CA SER A 11 -13.58 -3.81 1.87
C SER A 11 -14.16 -4.28 3.19
N PHE A 12 -15.35 -3.80 3.59
CA PHE A 12 -16.09 -4.29 4.77
C PHE A 12 -16.55 -5.74 4.66
N HIS A 13 -16.63 -6.28 3.44
CA HIS A 13 -17.07 -7.65 3.19
C HIS A 13 -15.89 -8.62 3.05
N PHE A 14 -14.66 -8.12 2.97
CA PHE A 14 -13.48 -8.95 2.89
C PHE A 14 -13.25 -9.76 4.16
N ARG A 15 -12.82 -11.00 3.99
CA ARG A 15 -12.58 -11.95 5.08
C ARG A 15 -11.10 -12.34 5.09
N PRO A 16 -10.26 -11.68 5.90
CA PRO A 16 -8.82 -11.94 5.93
C PRO A 16 -8.49 -13.42 6.15
N GLU A 17 -9.19 -14.08 7.07
CA GLU A 17 -9.02 -15.52 7.31
C GLU A 17 -9.17 -16.38 6.05
N VAL A 18 -10.22 -16.12 5.26
CA VAL A 18 -10.53 -16.89 4.05
C VAL A 18 -9.47 -16.63 2.99
N HIS A 19 -9.08 -15.37 2.81
CA HIS A 19 -8.02 -14.99 1.88
C HIS A 19 -6.70 -15.68 2.25
N VAL A 20 -6.25 -15.52 3.50
CA VAL A 20 -4.97 -16.08 3.97
C VAL A 20 -4.97 -17.60 3.86
N LYS A 21 -6.03 -18.30 4.29
CA LYS A 21 -6.14 -19.76 4.16
C LYS A 21 -6.08 -20.22 2.70
N THR A 22 -6.71 -19.47 1.80
CA THR A 22 -6.68 -19.77 0.36
C THR A 22 -5.26 -19.64 -0.18
N ARG A 23 -4.56 -18.54 0.13
CA ARG A 23 -3.17 -18.33 -0.27
C ARG A 23 -2.21 -19.36 0.30
N ILE A 24 -2.33 -19.68 1.58
CA ILE A 24 -1.54 -20.73 2.23
C ILE A 24 -1.67 -22.06 1.47
N LYS A 25 -2.90 -22.46 1.13
CA LYS A 25 -3.16 -23.70 0.40
C LYS A 25 -2.53 -23.68 -0.99
N GLU A 26 -2.64 -22.57 -1.71
CA GLU A 26 -2.04 -22.42 -3.04
C GLU A 26 -0.51 -22.46 -2.97
N ILE A 27 0.09 -21.73 -2.01
CA ILE A 27 1.53 -21.74 -1.72
C ILE A 27 2.00 -23.16 -1.38
N ALA A 28 1.29 -23.88 -0.51
CA ALA A 28 1.66 -25.24 -0.09
C ALA A 28 1.74 -26.22 -1.26
N ASN A 29 0.83 -26.09 -2.23
CA ASN A 29 0.76 -26.98 -3.39
C ASN A 29 1.73 -26.60 -4.52
N SER A 30 2.42 -25.46 -4.42
CA SER A 30 3.32 -24.98 -5.47
C SER A 30 4.64 -25.75 -5.57
N SER A 31 5.24 -26.12 -4.43
CA SER A 31 6.59 -26.69 -4.34
C SER A 31 6.95 -27.12 -2.91
N ASP A 32 8.03 -27.89 -2.74
CA ASP A 32 8.55 -28.26 -1.41
C ASP A 32 8.94 -27.05 -0.56
N ILE A 33 9.47 -26.00 -1.20
CA ILE A 33 9.77 -24.75 -0.50
C ILE A 33 8.47 -24.02 -0.14
N GLY A 34 7.47 -24.02 -1.03
CA GLY A 34 6.16 -23.48 -0.75
C GLY A 34 5.46 -24.17 0.41
N ALA A 35 5.52 -25.49 0.50
CA ALA A 35 5.01 -26.24 1.66
C ALA A 35 5.63 -25.78 2.99
N LYS A 36 6.94 -25.51 3.02
CA LYS A 36 7.63 -24.98 4.22
C LYS A 36 7.19 -23.56 4.57
N ILE A 37 7.00 -22.70 3.57
CA ILE A 37 6.53 -21.33 3.76
C ILE A 37 5.08 -21.29 4.22
N ALA A 38 4.22 -22.13 3.63
CA ALA A 38 2.82 -22.27 4.02
C ALA A 38 2.67 -22.65 5.51
N LEU A 39 3.44 -23.62 6.01
CA LEU A 39 3.44 -23.98 7.43
C LEU A 39 3.76 -22.79 8.34
N GLY A 40 4.69 -21.93 7.92
CA GLY A 40 5.01 -20.72 8.66
C GLY A 40 3.87 -19.70 8.67
N TRP A 41 3.17 -19.54 7.55
CA TRP A 41 1.96 -18.72 7.47
C TRP A 41 0.79 -19.30 8.27
N GLU A 42 0.65 -20.62 8.35
CA GLU A 42 -0.35 -21.26 9.21
C GLU A 42 -0.16 -20.90 10.68
N HIS A 43 1.10 -20.85 11.15
CA HIS A 43 1.39 -20.40 12.52
C HIS A 43 1.08 -18.90 12.72
N LYS A 44 1.38 -18.05 11.73
CA LYS A 44 1.07 -16.62 11.79
C LYS A 44 -0.42 -16.31 11.67
N LEU A 45 -1.20 -17.17 11.02
CA LEU A 45 -2.64 -16.95 10.84
C LEU A 45 -3.34 -16.75 12.18
N GLU A 46 -3.01 -17.53 13.21
CA GLU A 46 -3.63 -17.37 14.54
C GLU A 46 -3.37 -15.98 15.14
N GLU A 47 -2.17 -15.42 14.94
CA GLU A 47 -1.83 -14.06 15.35
C GLU A 47 -2.69 -13.04 14.58
N LEU A 48 -2.78 -13.18 13.26
CA LEU A 48 -3.53 -12.29 12.37
C LEU A 48 -5.05 -12.32 12.63
N LEU A 49 -5.60 -13.42 13.11
CA LEU A 49 -7.04 -13.52 13.44
C LEU A 49 -7.44 -12.69 14.66
N ASN A 50 -6.48 -12.25 15.48
CA ASN A 50 -6.75 -11.34 16.59
C ASN A 50 -6.78 -9.87 16.14
N GLU A 51 -6.30 -9.56 14.94
CA GLU A 51 -6.33 -8.21 14.40
C GLU A 51 -7.74 -7.84 13.95
N LYS A 52 -8.14 -6.60 14.24
CA LYS A 52 -9.46 -6.11 13.86
C LYS A 52 -9.45 -5.66 12.40
N TYR A 53 -10.41 -6.15 11.62
CA TYR A 53 -10.63 -5.74 10.23
C TYR A 53 -12.12 -5.47 9.92
N PRO A 54 -12.47 -4.41 9.15
CA PRO A 54 -11.59 -3.34 8.65
C PRO A 54 -10.94 -2.56 9.78
N VAL A 55 -9.82 -1.92 9.44
CA VAL A 55 -9.01 -1.21 10.42
C VAL A 55 -9.72 0.05 10.88
N ASN A 56 -9.64 0.31 12.19
CA ASN A 56 -10.18 1.54 12.75
C ASN A 56 -9.16 2.66 12.54
N HIS A 57 -9.40 3.54 11.58
CA HIS A 57 -8.57 4.72 11.38
C HIS A 57 -8.61 5.64 12.63
N PRO A 58 -7.46 5.96 13.24
CA PRO A 58 -7.39 6.73 14.47
C PRO A 58 -7.79 8.19 14.24
N VAL A 59 -8.68 8.70 15.09
CA VAL A 59 -9.10 10.10 15.02
C VAL A 59 -7.90 11.02 15.30
N GLY A 60 -7.66 11.98 14.40
CA GLY A 60 -6.62 13.00 14.55
C GLY A 60 -5.23 12.58 14.06
N LYS A 61 -5.07 11.40 13.46
CA LYS A 61 -3.89 11.06 12.65
C LYS A 61 -4.26 11.03 11.17
N GLU A 62 -3.33 11.43 10.32
CA GLU A 62 -3.50 11.31 8.89
C GLU A 62 -3.15 9.89 8.44
N THR A 63 -4.15 9.19 7.91
CA THR A 63 -4.02 7.84 7.36
C THR A 63 -4.60 7.81 5.95
N PHE A 64 -4.11 6.89 5.13
CA PHE A 64 -4.56 6.72 3.76
C PHE A 64 -4.96 5.27 3.50
N SER A 65 -6.08 5.07 2.80
CA SER A 65 -6.60 3.75 2.44
C SER A 65 -6.22 3.44 0.99
N LEU A 66 -5.44 2.38 0.80
CA LEU A 66 -5.10 1.83 -0.51
C LEU A 66 -5.76 0.46 -0.67
N TYR A 67 -6.44 0.24 -1.79
CA TYR A 67 -7.26 -0.96 -1.98
C TYR A 67 -6.60 -1.97 -2.93
N GLY A 68 -6.43 -3.21 -2.47
CA GLY A 68 -6.01 -4.36 -3.28
C GLY A 68 -7.21 -5.19 -3.71
N ASP A 69 -7.28 -5.54 -5.00
CA ASP A 69 -8.36 -6.35 -5.57
C ASP A 69 -7.89 -7.81 -5.73
N PHE A 70 -8.50 -8.71 -4.94
CA PHE A 70 -8.17 -10.14 -4.94
C PHE A 70 -9.37 -10.99 -5.35
N PRO A 71 -9.16 -12.23 -5.82
CA PRO A 71 -10.25 -13.18 -6.07
C PRO A 71 -11.15 -13.43 -4.84
N SER A 72 -10.63 -13.20 -3.62
CA SER A 72 -11.38 -13.33 -2.36
C SER A 72 -12.11 -12.05 -1.92
N GLY A 73 -12.00 -10.96 -2.69
CA GLY A 73 -12.58 -9.65 -2.40
C GLY A 73 -11.55 -8.52 -2.33
N ILE A 74 -12.02 -7.33 -1.99
CA ILE A 74 -11.20 -6.12 -1.91
C ILE A 74 -10.64 -5.95 -0.50
N PHE A 75 -9.32 -5.85 -0.35
CA PHE A 75 -8.66 -5.60 0.92
C PHE A 75 -8.23 -4.13 1.03
N GLU A 76 -8.37 -3.55 2.20
CA GLU A 76 -7.84 -2.24 2.54
C GLU A 76 -6.47 -2.35 3.21
N TYR A 77 -5.45 -1.78 2.57
CA TYR A 77 -4.17 -1.46 3.19
C TYR A 77 -4.24 -0.06 3.79
N ALA A 78 -4.14 0.05 5.12
CA ALA A 78 -4.03 1.35 5.78
C ALA A 78 -2.58 1.79 5.91
N LEU A 79 -2.31 3.02 5.50
CA LEU A 79 -0.99 3.66 5.54
C LEU A 79 -1.00 4.82 6.55
N ASP A 80 0.04 4.92 7.38
CA ASP A 80 0.27 6.01 8.34
C ASP A 80 1.06 7.15 7.66
N ILE A 81 0.37 8.20 7.23
CA ILE A 81 0.98 9.34 6.50
C ILE A 81 1.82 10.21 7.44
N ASP A 82 1.38 10.35 8.70
CA ASP A 82 2.17 11.04 9.72
C ASP A 82 3.45 10.24 10.04
N GLY A 83 3.33 8.91 10.15
CA GLY A 83 4.45 7.98 10.28
C GLY A 83 5.43 8.05 9.11
N ALA A 84 4.93 8.07 7.87
CA ALA A 84 5.74 8.27 6.67
C ALA A 84 6.50 9.60 6.70
N THR A 85 5.85 10.67 7.16
CA THR A 85 6.50 11.99 7.32
C THR A 85 7.60 11.97 8.36
N MET A 86 7.41 11.25 9.47
CA MET A 86 8.46 11.05 10.47
C MET A 86 9.63 10.24 9.89
N LEU A 87 9.34 9.16 9.18
CA LEU A 87 10.34 8.30 8.56
C LEU A 87 11.24 9.06 7.58
N ILE A 88 10.67 9.94 6.76
CA ILE A 88 11.41 10.83 5.86
C ILE A 88 12.46 11.64 6.63
N LYS A 89 12.07 12.20 7.79
CA LYS A 89 12.97 13.00 8.63
C LYS A 89 14.03 12.15 9.32
N GLU A 90 13.62 11.03 9.90
CA GLU A 90 14.51 10.11 10.62
C GLU A 90 15.60 9.53 9.72
N LYS A 91 15.22 9.13 8.50
CA LYS A 91 16.15 8.59 7.51
C LYS A 91 16.86 9.66 6.67
N GLN A 92 16.53 10.94 6.89
CA GLN A 92 17.04 12.06 6.09
C GLN A 92 16.86 11.81 4.58
N MET A 93 15.68 11.31 4.21
CA MET A 93 15.38 11.04 2.80
C MET A 93 15.41 12.35 2.01
N THR A 94 15.94 12.29 0.80
CA THR A 94 15.90 13.41 -0.15
C THR A 94 14.70 13.21 -1.09
N PRO A 95 13.92 14.26 -1.39
CA PRO A 95 12.87 14.16 -2.38
C PRO A 95 13.48 13.94 -3.76
N THR A 96 12.78 13.20 -4.60
CA THR A 96 13.05 13.12 -6.03
C THR A 96 12.30 14.24 -6.72
N ILE A 97 12.97 14.93 -7.66
CA ILE A 97 12.34 15.94 -8.50
C ILE A 97 11.70 15.24 -9.70
N PHE A 98 10.41 15.43 -9.88
CA PHE A 98 9.66 14.92 -11.02
C PHE A 98 9.12 16.06 -11.88
N ASN A 99 8.96 15.81 -13.17
CA ASN A 99 8.01 16.60 -13.95
C ASN A 99 6.58 16.17 -13.56
N PRO A 100 5.67 17.11 -13.23
CA PRO A 100 4.29 16.76 -12.89
C PRO A 100 3.58 15.94 -13.98
N GLY A 101 3.91 16.14 -15.26
CA GLY A 101 3.37 15.37 -16.37
C GLY A 101 3.77 13.89 -16.35
N ASP A 102 4.93 13.56 -15.78
CA ASP A 102 5.40 12.17 -15.68
C ASP A 102 4.66 11.40 -14.58
N ILE A 103 4.12 12.08 -13.56
CA ILE A 103 3.49 11.48 -12.39
C ILE A 103 2.00 11.81 -12.25
N ILE A 104 1.40 12.53 -13.20
CA ILE A 104 -0.03 12.88 -13.14
C ILE A 104 -0.94 11.65 -13.10
N HIS A 105 -0.49 10.54 -13.71
CA HIS A 105 -1.20 9.27 -13.69
C HIS A 105 -1.30 8.64 -12.28
N ALA A 106 -0.42 9.03 -11.35
CA ALA A 106 -0.45 8.58 -9.97
C ALA A 106 -1.56 9.26 -9.15
N VAL A 107 -2.13 10.36 -9.66
CA VAL A 107 -3.15 11.12 -8.94
C VAL A 107 -4.49 10.37 -8.97
N ASP A 108 -5.00 10.07 -7.79
CA ASP A 108 -6.38 9.63 -7.63
C ASP A 108 -7.32 10.83 -7.81
N GLN A 109 -7.95 10.89 -8.99
CA GLN A 109 -8.90 11.94 -9.35
C GLN A 109 -10.13 11.97 -8.44
N GLY A 110 -10.47 10.88 -7.75
CA GLY A 110 -11.53 10.87 -6.73
C GLY A 110 -11.16 11.68 -5.49
N ASN A 111 -9.86 11.81 -5.21
CA ASN A 111 -9.30 12.56 -4.09
C ASN A 111 -8.90 14.00 -4.44
N VAL A 112 -9.24 14.47 -5.65
CA VAL A 112 -9.07 15.86 -6.06
C VAL A 112 -10.40 16.60 -5.92
N ASN A 113 -10.55 17.40 -4.86
CA ASN A 113 -11.62 18.38 -4.77
C ASN A 113 -11.57 19.40 -5.93
N THR A 114 -12.69 19.58 -6.61
CA THR A 114 -12.86 20.62 -7.63
C THR A 114 -13.24 21.98 -7.04
N ASP A 115 -13.59 22.03 -5.75
CA ASP A 115 -13.95 23.24 -5.02
C ASP A 115 -12.69 23.86 -4.37
N PRO A 116 -12.21 25.02 -4.84
CA PRO A 116 -11.00 25.65 -4.32
C PRO A 116 -11.06 25.99 -2.83
N SER A 117 -12.26 26.21 -2.27
CA SER A 117 -12.44 26.53 -0.85
C SER A 117 -12.13 25.35 0.08
N LYS A 118 -12.10 24.12 -0.47
CA LYS A 118 -11.77 22.89 0.24
C LYS A 118 -10.32 22.47 0.07
N ILE A 119 -9.56 23.17 -0.77
CA ILE A 119 -8.13 22.90 -0.97
C ILE A 119 -7.36 23.64 0.12
N ASN A 120 -6.71 22.90 1.03
CA ASN A 120 -5.82 23.49 2.01
C ASN A 120 -4.42 23.69 1.38
N PRO A 121 -4.00 24.94 1.09
CA PRO A 121 -2.70 25.20 0.48
C PRO A 121 -1.52 24.90 1.43
N ASN A 122 -1.75 24.89 2.74
CA ASN A 122 -0.72 24.70 3.78
C ASN A 122 -0.73 23.28 4.34
N HIS A 123 -0.79 22.28 3.47
CA HIS A 123 -0.75 20.89 3.89
C HIS A 123 0.62 20.56 4.52
N LYS A 124 0.62 20.12 5.78
CA LYS A 124 1.83 19.91 6.61
C LYS A 124 2.75 18.82 6.06
N ASN A 125 2.17 17.77 5.47
CA ASN A 125 2.89 16.59 5.04
C ASN A 125 3.35 16.74 3.56
N PRO A 126 4.54 16.25 3.17
CA PRO A 126 5.08 16.41 1.82
C PRO A 126 4.30 15.61 0.76
N VAL A 127 4.57 15.81 -0.53
CA VAL A 127 3.97 14.96 -1.58
C VAL A 127 4.62 13.58 -1.51
N MET A 128 3.80 12.54 -1.49
CA MET A 128 4.25 11.16 -1.35
C MET A 128 3.56 10.26 -2.37
N ILE A 129 4.37 9.41 -2.99
CA ILE A 129 3.90 8.36 -3.90
C ILE A 129 4.43 7.02 -3.44
N VAL A 130 3.67 5.96 -3.69
CA VAL A 130 4.09 4.57 -3.49
C VAL A 130 4.15 3.86 -4.81
N LYS A 131 5.04 2.86 -4.90
CA LYS A 131 5.12 1.96 -6.05
C LYS A 131 5.53 0.57 -5.56
N SER A 132 4.69 -0.42 -5.83
CA SER A 132 5.00 -1.82 -5.56
C SER A 132 4.28 -2.73 -6.53
N GLN A 133 4.90 -3.86 -6.86
CA GLN A 133 4.25 -4.91 -7.64
C GLN A 133 2.94 -5.42 -7.01
N VAL A 134 2.86 -5.51 -5.68
CA VAL A 134 1.66 -6.02 -4.97
C VAL A 134 0.58 -4.95 -4.85
N LEU A 135 0.97 -3.72 -4.48
CA LEU A 135 0.00 -2.69 -4.11
C LEU A 135 -0.51 -1.88 -5.31
N THR A 136 0.34 -1.67 -6.32
CA THR A 136 0.07 -0.70 -7.39
C THR A 136 0.43 -1.22 -8.78
N ASP A 137 0.63 -2.54 -8.93
CA ASP A 137 1.09 -3.18 -10.16
C ASP A 137 2.29 -2.44 -10.79
N ASN A 138 3.24 -2.07 -9.94
CA ASN A 138 4.46 -1.38 -10.31
C ASN A 138 4.24 -0.01 -11.00
N GLN A 139 3.07 0.61 -10.77
CA GLN A 139 2.79 2.00 -11.14
C GLN A 139 2.92 2.92 -9.92
N PHE A 140 3.20 4.20 -10.14
CA PHE A 140 3.16 5.17 -9.06
C PHE A 140 1.70 5.44 -8.65
N TYR A 141 1.47 5.56 -7.35
CA TYR A 141 0.18 5.95 -6.78
C TYR A 141 0.37 7.00 -5.70
N CYS A 142 -0.38 8.10 -5.78
CA CYS A 142 -0.26 9.22 -4.86
C CYS A 142 -1.06 8.98 -3.57
N ILE A 143 -0.35 8.72 -2.48
CA ILE A 143 -0.92 8.53 -1.14
C ILE A 143 -1.01 9.84 -0.35
N ASN A 144 -0.30 10.89 -0.76
CA ASN A 144 -0.43 12.22 -0.19
C ASN A 144 -0.05 13.32 -1.19
N GLY A 145 -0.86 14.37 -1.29
CA GLY A 145 -0.57 15.52 -2.16
C GLY A 145 -1.18 15.44 -3.56
N ASN A 146 -2.24 14.65 -3.77
CA ASN A 146 -2.99 14.55 -5.03
C ASN A 146 -3.29 15.93 -5.66
N HIS A 147 -3.78 16.85 -4.84
CA HIS A 147 -4.01 18.25 -5.23
C HIS A 147 -2.76 18.99 -5.73
N ARG A 148 -1.62 18.82 -5.06
CA ARG A 148 -0.37 19.52 -5.40
C ARG A 148 0.19 19.05 -6.72
N ILE A 149 0.19 17.74 -6.98
CA ILE A 149 0.60 17.18 -8.29
C ILE A 149 -0.34 17.70 -9.39
N ASN A 150 -1.66 17.62 -9.16
CA ASN A 150 -2.65 18.01 -10.15
C ASN A 150 -2.57 19.51 -10.51
N GLU A 151 -2.41 20.39 -9.52
CA GLU A 151 -2.27 21.83 -9.76
C GLU A 151 -0.92 22.17 -10.41
N ALA A 152 0.18 21.53 -9.99
CA ALA A 152 1.47 21.70 -10.64
C ALA A 152 1.42 21.32 -12.13
N PHE A 153 0.74 20.22 -12.46
CA PHE A 153 0.50 19.78 -13.83
C PHE A 153 -0.31 20.80 -14.63
N LYS A 154 -1.47 21.24 -14.11
CA LYS A 154 -2.33 22.23 -14.79
C LYS A 154 -1.65 23.57 -15.05
N CYS A 155 -0.81 24.01 -14.11
CA CYS A 155 -0.06 25.26 -14.22
C CYS A 155 1.17 25.15 -15.14
N GLY A 156 1.48 23.96 -15.66
CA GLY A 156 2.67 23.74 -16.50
C GLY A 156 3.98 23.90 -15.73
N ALA A 157 3.99 23.59 -14.43
CA ALA A 157 5.23 23.53 -13.67
C ALA A 157 6.13 22.43 -14.23
N ASN A 158 7.45 22.68 -14.24
CA ASN A 158 8.41 21.72 -14.76
C ASN A 158 8.90 20.73 -13.69
N ASP A 159 8.80 21.12 -12.42
CA ASP A 159 9.39 20.40 -11.30
C ASP A 159 8.43 20.36 -10.10
N ILE A 160 8.40 19.22 -9.42
CA ILE A 160 7.78 19.03 -8.11
C ILE A 160 8.61 18.06 -7.28
N GLU A 161 8.81 18.39 -6.00
CA GLU A 161 9.50 17.53 -5.03
C GLU A 161 8.54 16.46 -4.51
N VAL A 162 8.93 15.20 -4.64
CA VAL A 162 8.12 14.05 -4.24
C VAL A 162 8.97 13.02 -3.51
N TYR A 163 8.44 12.49 -2.40
CA TYR A 163 9.03 11.34 -1.72
C TYR A 163 8.39 10.05 -2.26
N ALA A 164 9.21 9.20 -2.85
CA ALA A 164 8.78 7.90 -3.36
C ALA A 164 9.13 6.81 -2.35
N PHE A 165 8.15 5.97 -2.02
CA PHE A 165 8.34 4.74 -1.26
C PHE A 165 8.16 3.55 -2.20
N GLU A 166 9.22 2.79 -2.42
CA GLU A 166 9.20 1.64 -3.33
C GLU A 166 9.37 0.33 -2.57
N GLU A 167 8.53 -0.64 -2.88
CA GLU A 167 8.63 -2.01 -2.37
C GLU A 167 8.78 -2.13 -0.84
N LEU A 168 9.98 -2.46 -0.34
CA LEU A 168 10.21 -2.62 1.10
C LEU A 168 10.22 -1.30 1.88
N ASP A 169 10.39 -0.16 1.21
CA ASP A 169 10.30 1.15 1.87
C ASP A 169 8.87 1.47 2.32
N ILE A 170 7.88 0.74 1.81
CA ILE A 170 6.46 0.88 2.18
C ILE A 170 6.16 0.17 3.50
N VAL A 171 6.92 -0.87 3.85
CA VAL A 171 6.64 -1.68 5.05
C VAL A 171 6.53 -0.85 6.33
N PRO A 172 7.45 0.09 6.64
CA PRO A 172 7.38 0.87 7.87
C PRO A 172 6.24 1.88 7.91
N ILE A 173 5.50 2.09 6.81
CA ILE A 173 4.39 3.04 6.75
C ILE A 173 3.01 2.35 6.76
N PHE A 174 2.95 1.01 6.86
CA PHE A 174 1.68 0.35 7.18
C PHE A 174 1.22 0.74 8.58
N TYR A 175 -0.05 1.10 8.70
CA TYR A 175 -0.64 1.52 9.97
C TYR A 175 -0.88 0.33 10.92
N ASP A 176 -1.25 -0.82 10.36
CA ASP A 176 -1.62 -2.03 11.11
C ASP A 176 -0.84 -3.27 10.65
N GLN A 177 -0.76 -4.27 11.54
CA GLN A 177 0.00 -5.49 11.30
C GLN A 177 -0.61 -6.37 10.22
N LEU A 178 -1.94 -6.31 10.02
CA LEU A 178 -2.62 -7.11 9.02
C LEU A 178 -2.30 -6.61 7.61
N SER A 179 -2.28 -5.28 7.38
CA SER A 179 -1.83 -4.67 6.13
C SER A 179 -0.40 -5.10 5.78
N GLU A 180 0.50 -5.06 6.76
CA GLU A 180 1.87 -5.55 6.58
C GLU A 180 1.88 -7.05 6.24
N ALA A 181 1.17 -7.87 7.00
CA ALA A 181 1.14 -9.33 6.79
C ALA A 181 0.62 -9.71 5.41
N ILE A 182 -0.50 -9.13 4.97
CA ILE A 182 -1.09 -9.39 3.66
C ILE A 182 -0.12 -8.95 2.56
N TYR A 183 0.60 -7.84 2.74
CA TYR A 183 1.64 -7.43 1.79
C TYR A 183 2.76 -8.47 1.66
N TYR A 184 3.24 -9.04 2.78
CA TYR A 184 4.25 -10.11 2.72
C TYR A 184 3.71 -11.42 2.15
N LEU A 185 2.49 -11.80 2.50
CA LEU A 185 1.83 -13.00 2.01
C LEU A 185 1.68 -12.96 0.49
N GLU A 186 1.22 -11.83 -0.06
CA GLU A 186 1.04 -11.68 -1.50
C GLU A 186 2.38 -11.67 -2.24
N ASN A 187 3.47 -11.15 -1.65
CA ASN A 187 4.80 -11.27 -2.24
C ASN A 187 5.29 -12.73 -2.28
N ASP A 188 5.12 -13.49 -1.18
CA ASP A 188 5.44 -14.93 -1.16
C ASP A 188 4.60 -15.69 -2.19
N TYR A 189 3.31 -15.38 -2.27
CA TYR A 189 2.37 -15.97 -3.24
C TYR A 189 2.78 -15.70 -4.68
N GLN A 190 2.98 -14.44 -5.04
CA GLN A 190 3.36 -14.03 -6.39
C GLN A 190 4.66 -14.70 -6.84
N TYR A 191 5.63 -14.85 -5.94
CA TYR A 191 6.86 -15.56 -6.26
C TYR A 191 6.66 -17.06 -6.44
N LEU A 192 6.02 -17.73 -5.49
CA LEU A 192 5.93 -19.19 -5.46
C LEU A 192 4.91 -19.77 -6.44
N VAL A 193 3.79 -19.06 -6.64
CA VAL A 193 2.65 -19.55 -7.42
C VAL A 193 2.60 -18.91 -8.80
N GLU A 194 2.86 -17.60 -8.91
CA GLU A 194 2.80 -16.88 -10.19
C GLU A 194 4.16 -16.77 -10.90
N GLY A 195 5.26 -17.12 -10.22
CA GLY A 195 6.61 -17.02 -10.78
C GLY A 195 7.11 -15.59 -10.98
N LYS A 196 6.49 -14.59 -10.34
CA LYS A 196 6.94 -13.20 -10.38
C LYS A 196 8.20 -13.04 -9.53
N PRO A 197 9.17 -12.19 -9.92
CA PRO A 197 10.36 -11.96 -9.11
C PRO A 197 9.99 -11.31 -7.78
N LEU A 198 10.67 -11.70 -6.70
CA LEU A 198 10.58 -10.99 -5.43
C LEU A 198 11.13 -9.56 -5.58
N PRO A 199 10.55 -8.57 -4.88
CA PRO A 199 11.12 -7.25 -4.81
C PRO A 199 12.56 -7.26 -4.29
N LYS A 200 13.34 -6.23 -4.65
CA LYS A 200 14.71 -6.10 -4.18
C LYS A 200 14.75 -6.05 -2.65
N GLY A 201 15.58 -6.91 -2.05
CA GLY A 201 15.75 -7.00 -0.60
C GLY A 201 14.69 -7.86 0.11
N PHE A 202 13.67 -8.33 -0.61
CA PHE A 202 12.67 -9.23 -0.07
C PHE A 202 13.26 -10.63 0.11
N ASN A 203 12.96 -11.27 1.23
CA ASN A 203 13.30 -12.67 1.46
C ASN A 203 12.00 -13.47 1.58
N LEU A 204 11.97 -14.65 0.95
CA LEU A 204 10.84 -15.55 1.05
C LEU A 204 10.55 -15.90 2.53
N GLY A 205 9.29 -15.75 2.94
CA GLY A 205 8.86 -15.96 4.33
C GLY A 205 9.49 -15.00 5.32
N ALA A 206 9.85 -13.77 4.90
CA ALA A 206 10.45 -12.78 5.79
C ALA A 206 9.55 -12.44 6.97
N TYR A 207 8.24 -12.31 6.74
CA TYR A 207 7.27 -11.98 7.80
C TYR A 207 7.15 -13.09 8.85
N ILE A 208 7.15 -14.35 8.41
CA ILE A 208 7.06 -15.53 9.29
C ILE A 208 8.20 -15.56 10.32
N LYS A 209 9.38 -15.02 9.96
CA LYS A 209 10.59 -15.02 10.79
C LYS A 209 10.63 -13.86 11.80
N LYS A 210 9.68 -12.93 11.75
CA LYS A 210 9.55 -11.82 12.70
C LYS A 210 8.82 -12.30 13.95
#